data_AF-A0A2V1DHF8-F1
#
_entry.id   AF-A0A2V1DHF8-F1
#
_cell.length_a   1.000
_cell.length_b   1.000
_cell.length_c   1.000
_cell.angle_alpha   90.00
_cell.angle_beta   90.00
_cell.angle_gamma   90.00
#
_symmetry.space_group_name_H-M   'P 1'
#
loop_
_entity.id
_entity.type
_entity.pdbx_description
1 polymer ?
#
loop_
_entity_poly.entity_id
_entity_poly.type
_entity_poly.pdbx_seq_one_letter_code
_entity_poly.pdbx_strand_id
1 'polypeptide(L)'
;MNTSTPFVPEHPSRKQLRTLKKTQRRRSESAKDQITLGTQETPEIVLQADEFELYECGVCLEEVSPAKVTITCDAHVVCNDCVPLFFKHALANLGEFPARCCPQHALQPKMYSHLLSPQLFEKYLRRAREHFTKLSQRNYCANLDCGSFIPKANIVSLEGAETAKCDDCDTLTCTGCKGIWKNKWHICDKPADGPPNWLPEYTKDCRIKRCPRCHIFVEHREACNHMTCSFCKAEFCFICFRKWKHFHHDCPEYGDPEYDEDGFEVGKRGLHRLTGLTRSGYDVY
;
A
#
# COMPACT_ATOMS: atom_id res chain seq x y z
N MET A 1 23.91 45.72 -0.54
CA MET A 1 22.49 46.11 -0.79
C MET A 1 21.85 45.02 -1.63
N ASN A 2 21.07 44.14 -0.99
CA ASN A 2 19.84 43.49 -1.47
C ASN A 2 19.54 42.32 -0.53
N THR A 3 18.73 42.61 0.48
CA THR A 3 18.12 41.63 1.38
C THR A 3 16.80 41.18 0.76
N SER A 4 16.76 39.97 0.20
CA SER A 4 15.53 39.33 -0.26
C SER A 4 14.85 38.63 0.92
N THR A 5 13.65 39.10 1.26
CA THR A 5 12.76 38.54 2.29
C THR A 5 12.18 37.19 1.87
N PRO A 6 11.93 36.26 2.82
CA PRO A 6 11.29 34.98 2.52
C PRO A 6 9.77 35.13 2.39
N PHE A 7 9.22 34.47 1.36
CA PHE A 7 7.79 34.38 1.07
C PHE A 7 7.08 33.48 2.10
N VAL A 8 6.15 34.06 2.85
CA VAL A 8 5.25 33.34 3.77
C VAL A 8 3.91 33.15 3.07
N PRO A 9 3.41 31.92 2.86
CA PRO A 9 2.07 31.73 2.31
C PRO A 9 1.01 32.08 3.35
N GLU A 10 0.11 33.01 3.02
CA GLU A 10 -1.03 33.36 3.85
C GLU A 10 -2.03 32.18 3.93
N HIS A 11 -2.43 31.84 5.15
CA HIS A 11 -3.51 30.89 5.42
C HIS A 11 -4.87 31.50 5.03
N PRO A 12 -5.73 30.81 4.26
CA PRO A 12 -7.07 31.32 3.98
C PRO A 12 -7.93 31.28 5.24
N SER A 13 -8.58 32.41 5.51
CA SER A 13 -9.48 32.63 6.63
C SER A 13 -10.72 31.73 6.59
N ARG A 14 -11.25 31.43 7.78
CA ARG A 14 -12.29 30.45 8.15
C ARG A 14 -13.70 30.65 7.54
N LYS A 15 -13.86 31.38 6.42
CA LYS A 15 -15.16 31.80 5.87
C LYS A 15 -15.44 31.43 4.40
N GLN A 16 -14.66 30.56 3.77
CA GLN A 16 -14.92 30.12 2.39
C GLN A 16 -15.09 28.60 2.30
N LEU A 17 -16.13 28.08 2.94
CA LEU A 17 -16.62 26.71 2.77
C LEU A 17 -18.08 26.77 2.32
N ARG A 18 -18.31 27.10 1.05
CA ARG A 18 -19.62 26.97 0.40
C ARG A 18 -19.42 26.78 -1.10
N THR A 19 -19.44 25.53 -1.54
CA THR A 19 -20.10 25.07 -2.79
C THR A 19 -19.96 23.56 -2.89
N LEU A 20 -20.89 22.82 -2.27
CA LEU A 20 -21.27 21.49 -2.71
C LEU A 20 -22.69 21.61 -3.27
N LYS A 21 -22.88 21.05 -4.47
CA LYS A 21 -24.05 21.28 -5.34
C LYS A 21 -25.33 20.83 -4.64
N LYS A 22 -26.24 21.78 -4.42
CA LYS A 22 -27.58 21.56 -3.87
C LYS A 22 -28.54 21.27 -5.01
N THR A 23 -29.21 20.13 -4.99
CA THR A 23 -30.34 19.82 -5.86
C THR A 23 -31.61 19.74 -5.01
N GLN A 24 -32.43 20.80 -5.03
CA GLN A 24 -33.78 20.81 -4.47
C GLN A 24 -34.78 20.43 -5.56
N ARG A 25 -35.69 19.48 -5.28
CA ARG A 25 -36.84 19.19 -6.14
C ARG A 25 -38.14 19.49 -5.40
N ARG A 26 -38.91 20.46 -5.90
CA ARG A 26 -40.32 20.69 -5.56
C ARG A 26 -41.20 19.76 -6.39
N ARG A 27 -42.13 19.05 -5.76
CA ARG A 27 -43.32 18.48 -6.41
C ARG A 27 -44.57 19.15 -5.84
N SER A 28 -45.37 19.71 -6.72
CA SER A 28 -46.69 20.31 -6.46
C SER A 28 -47.79 19.32 -6.85
N GLU A 29 -48.86 19.27 -6.04
CA GLU A 29 -50.28 18.93 -6.34
C GLU A 29 -50.91 18.36 -5.05
N SER A 30 -52.15 18.62 -4.62
CA SER A 30 -53.21 19.58 -4.95
C SER A 30 -54.16 19.53 -3.75
N ALA A 31 -54.62 20.68 -3.26
CA ALA A 31 -55.59 20.77 -2.17
C ALA A 31 -56.96 20.20 -2.58
N LYS A 32 -57.60 19.47 -1.67
CA LYS A 32 -59.05 19.30 -1.64
C LYS A 32 -59.52 19.44 -0.19
N ASP A 33 -60.23 20.53 0.06
CA ASP A 33 -60.95 20.78 1.31
C ASP A 33 -62.13 19.81 1.46
N GLN A 34 -62.33 19.31 2.68
CA GLN A 34 -63.67 19.01 3.21
C GLN A 34 -63.64 18.99 4.74
N ILE A 35 -64.55 19.78 5.32
CA ILE A 35 -64.76 19.98 6.75
C ILE A 35 -65.68 18.88 7.28
N THR A 36 -65.30 18.20 8.36
CA THR A 36 -66.26 17.55 9.28
C THR A 36 -65.69 17.54 10.70
N LEU A 37 -66.55 17.92 11.66
CA LEU A 37 -66.22 18.12 13.07
C LEU A 37 -66.09 16.80 13.85
N GLY A 38 -65.08 16.75 14.72
CA GLY A 38 -65.25 16.39 16.13
C GLY A 38 -64.95 14.94 16.56
N THR A 39 -63.69 14.67 16.90
CA THR A 39 -63.33 13.74 17.99
C THR A 39 -61.97 14.14 18.56
N GLN A 40 -61.81 14.10 19.88
CA GLN A 40 -60.58 14.48 20.58
C GLN A 40 -59.47 13.46 20.27
N GLU A 41 -58.52 13.88 19.43
CA GLU A 41 -57.33 13.11 19.08
C GLU A 41 -56.24 13.33 20.14
N THR A 42 -55.69 12.23 20.65
CA THR A 42 -54.37 12.19 21.29
C THR A 42 -53.36 12.89 20.39
N PRO A 43 -52.39 13.68 20.90
CA PRO A 43 -51.44 14.36 20.03
C PRO A 43 -50.58 13.32 19.32
N GLU A 44 -50.96 13.00 18.08
CA GLU A 44 -50.15 12.25 17.15
C GLU A 44 -49.00 13.18 16.79
N ILE A 45 -47.81 12.87 17.32
CA ILE A 45 -46.58 13.55 16.93
C ILE A 45 -46.32 13.14 15.48
N VAL A 46 -46.92 13.88 14.54
CA VAL A 46 -46.57 13.81 13.13
C VAL A 46 -45.18 14.40 13.03
N LEU A 47 -44.16 13.53 13.09
CA LEU A 47 -42.81 13.89 12.68
C LEU A 47 -42.94 14.35 11.24
N GLN A 48 -42.84 15.67 11.00
CA GLN A 48 -42.65 16.19 9.66
C GLN A 48 -41.53 15.37 9.05
N ALA A 49 -41.78 14.75 7.90
CA ALA A 49 -40.77 14.02 7.16
C ALA A 49 -39.68 15.04 6.82
N ASP A 50 -38.67 15.13 7.67
CA ASP A 50 -37.52 16.01 7.48
C ASP A 50 -37.00 15.73 6.08
N GLU A 51 -36.84 16.79 5.27
CA GLU A 51 -36.01 16.75 4.08
C GLU A 51 -34.58 16.46 4.55
N PHE A 52 -34.26 15.19 4.81
CA PHE A 52 -32.93 14.79 5.20
C PHE A 52 -31.97 15.13 4.05
N GLU A 53 -30.96 15.96 4.33
CA GLU A 53 -29.88 16.22 3.39
C GLU A 53 -29.21 14.88 3.04
N LEU A 54 -29.30 14.48 1.77
CA LEU A 54 -28.63 13.29 1.24
C LEU A 54 -27.21 13.63 0.78
N TYR A 55 -26.31 12.67 0.92
CA TYR A 55 -24.93 12.75 0.45
C TYR A 55 -24.73 11.78 -0.70
N GLU A 56 -24.03 12.20 -1.75
CA GLU A 56 -23.60 11.31 -2.83
C GLU A 56 -22.31 10.58 -2.42
N CYS A 57 -22.30 9.25 -2.53
CA CYS A 57 -21.12 8.45 -2.27
C CYS A 57 -20.08 8.59 -3.40
N GLY A 58 -18.84 8.99 -3.07
CA GLY A 58 -17.75 9.12 -4.06
C GLY A 58 -17.24 7.83 -4.71
N VAL A 59 -17.85 6.67 -4.41
CA VAL A 59 -17.48 5.35 -4.97
C VAL A 59 -18.62 4.77 -5.81
N CYS A 60 -19.81 4.57 -5.22
CA CYS A 60 -20.97 4.00 -5.93
C CYS A 60 -21.91 5.05 -6.53
N LEU A 61 -21.72 6.34 -6.23
CA LEU A 61 -22.56 7.46 -6.68
C LEU A 61 -24.02 7.38 -6.19
N GLU A 62 -24.31 6.54 -5.20
CA GLU A 62 -25.64 6.46 -4.59
C GLU A 62 -25.85 7.60 -3.58
N GLU A 63 -27.09 8.09 -3.50
CA GLU A 63 -27.53 9.02 -2.48
C GLU A 63 -27.81 8.28 -1.16
N VAL A 64 -27.17 8.74 -0.09
CA VAL A 64 -27.14 8.05 1.20
C VAL A 64 -27.45 9.04 2.32
N SER A 65 -28.18 8.59 3.33
CA SER A 65 -28.48 9.42 4.50
C SER A 65 -27.22 9.76 5.31
N PRO A 66 -27.21 10.87 6.08
CA PRO A 66 -26.05 11.28 6.87
C PRO A 66 -25.58 10.22 7.88
N ALA A 67 -26.46 9.34 8.33
CA ALA A 67 -26.14 8.27 9.28
C ALA A 67 -25.38 7.08 8.65
N LYS A 68 -25.32 7.00 7.31
CA LYS A 68 -24.73 5.88 6.56
C LYS A 68 -23.52 6.29 5.72
N VAL A 69 -22.96 7.47 5.98
CA VAL A 69 -21.75 7.97 5.31
C VAL A 69 -20.58 8.07 6.27
N THR A 70 -19.40 7.95 5.68
CA THR A 70 -18.10 8.08 6.33
C THR A 70 -17.30 9.15 5.60
N ILE A 71 -16.80 10.13 6.34
CA ILE A 71 -15.85 11.13 5.85
C ILE A 71 -14.46 10.51 5.93
N THR A 72 -13.86 10.22 4.78
CA THR A 72 -12.60 9.47 4.68
C THR A 72 -11.36 10.37 4.66
N CYS A 73 -11.55 11.65 4.30
CA CYS A 73 -10.59 12.75 4.44
C CYS A 73 -11.32 14.09 4.32
N ASP A 74 -10.60 15.20 4.27
CA ASP A 74 -11.16 16.58 4.26
C ASP A 74 -12.18 16.89 3.14
N ALA A 75 -12.20 16.10 2.07
CA ALA A 75 -13.00 16.37 0.87
C ALA A 75 -13.83 15.20 0.35
N HIS A 76 -13.66 13.99 0.90
CA HIS A 76 -14.26 12.78 0.33
C HIS A 76 -15.22 12.09 1.29
N VAL A 77 -16.46 11.95 0.82
CA VAL A 77 -17.56 11.26 1.50
C VAL A 77 -17.85 9.94 0.78
N VAL A 78 -17.96 8.87 1.54
CA VAL A 78 -18.21 7.51 1.01
C VAL A 78 -19.26 6.83 1.88
N CYS A 79 -20.17 6.04 1.30
CA CYS A 79 -21.10 5.26 2.09
C CYS A 79 -20.38 4.16 2.89
N ASN A 80 -20.98 3.77 4.03
CA ASN A 80 -20.41 2.77 4.93
C ASN A 80 -20.12 1.43 4.22
N ASP A 81 -20.95 1.06 3.24
CA ASP A 81 -20.81 -0.19 2.47
C ASP A 81 -19.62 -0.17 1.49
N CYS A 82 -19.20 1.02 1.06
CA CYS A 82 -18.04 1.18 0.17
C CYS A 82 -16.71 1.30 0.92
N VAL A 83 -16.71 1.66 2.22
CA VAL A 83 -15.46 1.75 3.02
C VAL A 83 -14.65 0.45 3.00
N PRO A 84 -15.23 -0.76 3.16
CA PRO A 84 -14.50 -2.02 3.05
C PRO A 84 -13.79 -2.23 1.70
N LEU A 85 -14.25 -1.61 0.61
CA LEU A 85 -13.67 -1.79 -0.72
C LEU A 85 -12.23 -1.26 -0.77
N PHE A 86 -11.91 -0.14 -0.10
CA PHE A 86 -10.54 0.37 -0.03
C PHE A 86 -9.56 -0.65 0.56
N PHE A 87 -9.98 -1.36 1.62
CA PHE A 87 -9.15 -2.38 2.26
C PHE A 87 -9.04 -3.64 1.41
N LYS A 88 -10.13 -4.07 0.76
CA LYS A 88 -10.13 -5.21 -0.18
C LYS A 88 -9.23 -4.94 -1.39
N HIS A 89 -9.31 -3.76 -1.99
CA HIS A 89 -8.48 -3.34 -3.11
C HIS A 89 -7.00 -3.30 -2.73
N ALA A 90 -6.68 -2.65 -1.61
CA ALA A 90 -5.31 -2.63 -1.10
C ALA A 90 -4.74 -4.04 -0.84
N LEU A 91 -5.57 -4.98 -0.35
CA LEU A 91 -5.16 -6.37 -0.15
C LEU A 91 -4.89 -7.10 -1.47
N ALA A 92 -5.68 -6.82 -2.51
CA ALA A 92 -5.52 -7.43 -3.84
C ALA A 92 -4.32 -6.85 -4.60
N ASN A 93 -4.02 -5.56 -4.40
CA ASN A 93 -3.04 -4.82 -5.18
C ASN A 93 -1.85 -4.35 -4.32
N LEU A 94 -0.69 -4.99 -4.50
CA LEU A 94 0.58 -4.62 -3.86
C LEU A 94 0.89 -3.11 -3.96
N GLY A 95 0.59 -2.50 -5.10
CA GLY A 95 0.85 -1.09 -5.35
C GLY A 95 -0.16 -0.11 -4.77
N GLU A 96 -1.32 -0.60 -4.34
CA GLU A 96 -2.36 0.22 -3.70
C GLU A 96 -2.31 0.06 -2.18
N PHE A 97 -1.52 -0.87 -1.66
CA PHE A 97 -1.29 -1.00 -0.23
C PHE A 97 -0.35 0.11 0.30
N PRO A 98 -0.59 0.65 1.51
CA PRO A 98 -1.79 0.51 2.33
C PRO A 98 -2.99 1.24 1.73
N ALA A 99 -4.21 0.84 2.15
CA ALA A 99 -5.46 1.48 1.79
C ALA A 99 -5.41 3.00 1.99
N ARG A 100 -5.88 3.73 0.98
CA ARG A 100 -5.89 5.19 0.93
C ARG A 100 -7.25 5.66 0.42
N CYS A 101 -7.69 6.81 0.91
CA CYS A 101 -8.78 7.56 0.31
C CYS A 101 -8.31 8.24 -0.98
N CYS A 102 -7.16 8.91 -0.90
CA CYS A 102 -6.49 9.58 -2.01
C CYS A 102 -4.97 9.61 -1.75
N PRO A 103 -4.11 10.10 -2.67
CA PRO A 103 -2.66 9.99 -2.54
C PRO A 103 -2.07 10.49 -1.22
N GLN A 104 -2.66 11.56 -0.65
CA GLN A 104 -2.22 12.19 0.59
C GLN A 104 -2.80 11.55 1.88
N HIS A 105 -3.84 10.71 1.77
CA HIS A 105 -4.65 10.29 2.93
C HIS A 105 -4.74 8.77 3.03
N ALA A 106 -3.90 8.18 3.89
CA ALA A 106 -3.95 6.77 4.24
C ALA A 106 -5.09 6.47 5.23
N LEU A 107 -5.77 5.34 5.03
CA LEU A 107 -6.85 4.89 5.88
C LEU A 107 -6.29 3.98 6.99
N GLN A 108 -6.45 4.40 8.24
CA GLN A 108 -6.08 3.57 9.38
C GLN A 108 -7.21 2.58 9.67
N PRO A 109 -6.98 1.24 9.54
CA PRO A 109 -8.06 0.25 9.66
C PRO A 109 -8.80 0.32 11.00
N LYS A 110 -8.12 0.67 12.09
CA LYS A 110 -8.74 0.81 13.43
C LYS A 110 -9.88 1.83 13.47
N MET A 111 -9.81 2.91 12.68
CA MET A 111 -10.84 3.94 12.62
C MET A 111 -12.13 3.43 11.97
N TYR A 112 -12.03 2.36 11.17
CA TYR A 112 -13.12 1.78 10.40
C TYR A 112 -13.48 0.37 10.88
N SER A 113 -12.99 -0.06 12.04
CA SER A 113 -13.16 -1.44 12.54
C SER A 113 -14.62 -1.87 12.63
N HIS A 114 -15.54 -0.93 12.94
CA HIS A 114 -16.97 -1.16 13.01
C HIS A 114 -17.64 -1.39 11.64
N LEU A 115 -16.97 -1.01 10.53
CA LEU A 115 -17.43 -1.22 9.16
C LEU A 115 -16.78 -2.44 8.50
N LEU A 116 -15.71 -2.97 9.08
CA LEU A 116 -14.95 -4.09 8.53
C LEU A 116 -15.40 -5.39 9.20
N SER A 117 -15.58 -6.44 8.40
CA SER A 117 -15.79 -7.76 8.99
C SER A 117 -14.54 -8.18 9.79
N PRO A 118 -14.68 -8.97 10.87
CA PRO A 118 -13.54 -9.43 11.66
C PRO A 118 -12.45 -10.09 10.80
N GLN A 119 -12.86 -10.88 9.80
CA GLN A 119 -11.95 -11.57 8.88
C GLN A 119 -11.18 -10.60 7.97
N LEU A 120 -11.86 -9.58 7.42
CA LEU A 120 -11.21 -8.57 6.59
C LEU A 120 -10.22 -7.74 7.41
N PHE A 121 -10.63 -7.35 8.62
CA PHE A 121 -9.80 -6.58 9.54
C PHE A 121 -8.52 -7.34 9.91
N GLU A 122 -8.64 -8.59 10.33
CA GLU A 122 -7.49 -9.41 10.70
C GLU A 122 -6.55 -9.66 9.52
N LYS A 123 -7.10 -10.02 8.35
CA LYS A 123 -6.34 -10.22 7.11
C LYS A 123 -5.56 -8.95 6.73
N TYR A 124 -6.20 -7.79 6.82
CA TYR A 124 -5.55 -6.51 6.56
C TYR A 124 -4.43 -6.22 7.57
N LEU A 125 -4.64 -6.46 8.87
CA LEU A 125 -3.60 -6.26 9.88
C LEU A 125 -2.41 -7.22 9.71
N ARG A 126 -2.65 -8.47 9.31
CA ARG A 126 -1.58 -9.44 8.99
C ARG A 126 -0.74 -8.93 7.82
N ARG A 127 -1.38 -8.47 6.74
CA ARG A 127 -0.72 -7.86 5.59
C ARG A 127 0.03 -6.57 5.95
N ALA A 128 -0.55 -5.72 6.79
CA ALA A 128 0.09 -4.48 7.25
C ALA A 128 1.37 -4.77 8.03
N ARG A 129 1.33 -5.74 8.96
CA ARG A 129 2.52 -6.19 9.71
C ARG A 129 3.64 -6.64 8.78
N GLU A 130 3.32 -7.46 7.77
CA GLU A 130 4.29 -7.86 6.75
C GLU A 130 4.82 -6.65 5.98
N HIS A 131 3.93 -5.80 5.43
CA HIS A 131 4.29 -4.67 4.58
C HIS A 131 5.24 -3.68 5.27
N PHE A 132 4.97 -3.35 6.54
CA PHE A 132 5.79 -2.41 7.31
C PHE A 132 7.02 -3.05 7.95
N THR A 133 7.17 -4.38 7.88
CA THR A 133 8.42 -5.05 8.25
C THR A 133 9.44 -4.89 7.12
N LYS A 134 10.68 -4.50 7.46
CA LYS A 134 11.80 -4.40 6.49
C LYS A 134 12.00 -5.74 5.79
N LEU A 135 12.23 -5.74 4.48
CA LEU A 135 12.35 -6.97 3.69
C LEU A 135 13.43 -7.93 4.22
N SER A 136 14.57 -7.42 4.69
CA SER A 136 15.64 -8.23 5.31
C SER A 136 15.24 -8.89 6.64
N GLN A 137 14.21 -8.38 7.30
CA GLN A 137 13.71 -8.90 8.58
C GLN A 137 12.48 -9.79 8.41
N ARG A 138 11.96 -9.94 7.19
CA ARG A 138 10.80 -10.80 6.96
C ARG A 138 11.21 -12.26 7.03
N ASN A 139 10.37 -13.03 7.69
CA ASN A 139 10.43 -14.48 7.70
C ASN A 139 9.08 -14.98 7.17
N TYR A 140 9.13 -16.00 6.34
CA TYR A 140 7.97 -16.67 5.79
C TYR A 140 8.06 -18.14 6.16
N CYS A 141 6.92 -18.79 6.33
CA CYS A 141 6.88 -20.21 6.61
C CYS A 141 7.55 -20.99 5.47
N ALA A 142 8.55 -21.80 5.80
CA ALA A 142 9.26 -22.64 4.83
C ALA A 142 8.42 -23.82 4.32
N ASN A 143 7.27 -24.11 4.93
CA ASN A 143 6.29 -25.01 4.35
C ASN A 143 5.64 -24.36 3.12
N LEU A 144 5.87 -24.96 1.95
CA LEU A 144 5.41 -24.44 0.65
C LEU A 144 3.89 -24.36 0.52
N ASP A 145 3.16 -25.22 1.23
CA ASP A 145 1.68 -25.19 1.26
C ASP A 145 1.15 -24.06 2.15
N CYS A 146 1.99 -23.50 3.03
CA CYS A 146 1.61 -22.44 3.96
C CYS A 146 2.11 -21.07 3.48
N GLY A 147 3.43 -20.87 3.39
CA GLY A 147 4.04 -19.61 2.94
C GLY A 147 3.72 -18.36 3.78
N SER A 148 3.03 -18.49 4.90
CA SER A 148 2.57 -17.35 5.71
C SER A 148 3.72 -16.51 6.27
N PHE A 149 3.52 -15.19 6.31
CA PHE A 149 4.43 -14.27 7.00
C PHE A 149 4.48 -14.56 8.50
N ILE A 150 5.70 -14.69 9.04
CA ILE A 150 5.95 -14.92 10.47
C ILE A 150 6.44 -13.62 11.10
N PRO A 151 5.70 -13.04 12.07
CA PRO A 151 6.10 -11.80 12.72
C PRO A 151 7.32 -12.01 13.62
N LYS A 152 8.07 -10.94 13.86
CA LYS A 152 9.25 -10.95 14.75
C LYS A 152 8.96 -11.52 16.15
N ALA A 153 7.74 -11.32 16.65
CA ALA A 153 7.30 -11.83 17.95
C ALA A 153 7.37 -13.37 18.06
N ASN A 154 7.39 -14.07 16.92
CA ASN A 154 7.44 -15.53 16.86
C ASN A 154 8.85 -16.05 16.53
N ILE A 155 9.85 -15.18 16.57
CA ILE A 155 11.25 -15.59 16.50
C ILE A 155 11.64 -16.09 17.89
N VAL A 156 12.06 -17.34 17.94
CA VAL A 156 12.51 -18.05 19.13
C VAL A 156 13.97 -18.45 18.95
N SER A 157 14.72 -18.49 20.05
CA SER A 157 16.07 -19.07 20.04
C SER A 157 15.97 -20.54 20.41
N LEU A 158 16.31 -21.42 19.47
CA LEU A 158 16.35 -22.86 19.67
C LEU A 158 17.78 -23.32 19.43
N GLU A 159 18.38 -23.92 20.46
CA GLU A 159 19.69 -24.60 20.35
C GLU A 159 20.80 -23.71 19.77
N GLY A 160 20.75 -22.40 20.06
CA GLY A 160 21.74 -21.41 19.63
C GLY A 160 21.45 -20.75 18.29
N ALA A 161 20.32 -21.04 17.64
CA ALA A 161 19.92 -20.42 16.39
C ALA A 161 18.55 -19.73 16.48
N GLU A 162 18.43 -18.58 15.81
CA GLU A 162 17.14 -17.89 15.66
C GLU A 162 16.25 -18.63 14.65
N THR A 163 15.08 -19.05 15.13
CA THR A 163 14.09 -19.83 14.37
C THR A 163 12.74 -19.13 14.44
N ALA A 164 12.03 -19.04 13.32
CA ALA A 164 10.71 -18.43 13.24
C ALA A 164 9.63 -19.51 13.29
N LYS A 165 8.73 -19.44 14.28
CA LYS A 165 7.59 -20.37 14.42
C LYS A 165 6.35 -19.84 13.71
N CYS A 166 5.79 -20.63 12.79
CA CYS A 166 4.56 -20.28 12.09
C CYS A 166 3.31 -20.43 12.99
N ASP A 167 2.45 -19.41 13.04
CA ASP A 167 1.16 -19.46 13.77
C ASP A 167 0.10 -20.30 13.05
N ASP A 168 0.20 -20.46 11.73
CA ASP A 168 -0.83 -21.11 10.93
C ASP A 168 -0.63 -22.64 10.82
N CYS A 169 0.61 -23.14 10.87
CA CYS A 169 0.92 -24.57 10.71
C CYS A 169 2.06 -25.10 11.60
N ASP A 170 2.48 -24.35 12.62
CA ASP A 170 3.54 -24.69 13.59
C ASP A 170 4.94 -25.01 13.01
N THR A 171 5.13 -24.93 11.69
CA THR A 171 6.41 -25.19 11.05
C THR A 171 7.46 -24.19 11.52
N LEU A 172 8.63 -24.72 11.88
CA LEU A 172 9.80 -23.95 12.26
C LEU A 172 10.64 -23.62 11.02
N THR A 173 10.98 -22.35 10.86
CA THR A 173 11.79 -21.85 9.74
C THR A 173 13.08 -21.23 10.24
N CYS A 174 14.22 -21.65 9.70
CA CYS A 174 15.50 -21.02 10.02
C CYS A 174 15.49 -19.56 9.56
N THR A 175 15.83 -18.61 10.44
CA THR A 175 15.88 -17.19 10.05
C THR A 175 17.06 -16.85 9.14
N GLY A 176 18.12 -17.68 9.16
CA GLY A 176 19.31 -17.58 8.32
C GLY A 176 19.05 -18.10 6.90
N CYS A 177 19.01 -19.42 6.71
CA CYS A 177 18.85 -20.02 5.38
C CYS A 177 17.42 -19.97 4.80
N LYS A 178 16.43 -19.54 5.61
CA LYS A 178 14.99 -19.50 5.25
C LYS A 178 14.37 -20.86 4.93
N GLY A 179 15.07 -21.96 5.20
CA GLY A 179 14.59 -23.34 5.03
C GLY A 179 13.89 -23.91 6.26
N ILE A 180 13.32 -25.11 6.11
CA ILE A 180 12.67 -25.85 7.20
C ILE A 180 13.71 -26.20 8.27
N TRP A 181 13.43 -25.77 9.50
CA TRP A 181 14.21 -26.16 10.68
C TRP A 181 13.73 -27.54 11.17
N LYS A 182 14.59 -28.56 11.02
CA LYS A 182 14.25 -29.94 11.38
C LYS A 182 14.59 -30.28 12.83
N ASN A 183 15.78 -29.93 13.29
CA ASN A 183 16.29 -30.21 14.63
C ASN A 183 17.66 -29.50 14.85
N LYS A 184 18.28 -29.77 15.99
CA LYS A 184 19.60 -29.27 16.42
C LYS A 184 20.76 -29.43 15.45
N TRP A 185 20.64 -30.32 14.48
CA TRP A 185 21.66 -30.56 13.46
C TRP A 185 21.34 -29.84 12.15
N HIS A 186 20.49 -28.80 12.19
CA HIS A 186 20.17 -28.01 11.02
C HIS A 186 21.43 -27.29 10.49
N ILE A 187 21.77 -27.55 9.23
CA ILE A 187 22.89 -26.92 8.54
C ILE A 187 22.32 -25.92 7.52
N CYS A 188 22.83 -24.70 7.54
CA CYS A 188 22.48 -23.68 6.57
C CYS A 188 23.29 -23.89 5.28
N ASP A 189 22.77 -24.71 4.37
CA ASP A 189 23.49 -25.09 3.13
C ASP A 189 23.55 -23.97 2.09
N LYS A 190 22.83 -22.87 2.26
CA LYS A 190 22.81 -21.73 1.32
C LYS A 190 22.96 -20.39 2.04
N PRO A 191 23.85 -19.50 1.56
CA PRO A 191 23.85 -18.12 1.99
C PRO A 191 22.51 -17.47 1.58
N ALA A 192 21.94 -16.68 2.49
CA ALA A 192 20.64 -16.01 2.28
C ALA A 192 20.64 -15.00 1.13
N ASP A 193 21.82 -14.57 0.66
CA ASP A 193 21.97 -13.40 -0.20
C ASP A 193 21.94 -13.69 -1.71
N GLY A 194 21.99 -14.98 -2.10
CA GLY A 194 21.87 -15.39 -3.50
C GLY A 194 20.51 -15.07 -4.12
N PRO A 195 20.41 -14.99 -5.46
CA PRO A 195 19.10 -14.95 -6.11
C PRO A 195 18.30 -16.21 -5.73
N PRO A 196 17.00 -16.08 -5.45
CA PRO A 196 16.19 -17.24 -5.12
C PRO A 196 16.05 -18.16 -6.33
N ASN A 197 15.91 -19.46 -6.11
CA ASN A 197 15.83 -20.47 -7.17
C ASN A 197 14.71 -20.24 -8.21
N TRP A 198 13.66 -19.48 -7.85
CA TRP A 198 12.55 -19.16 -8.77
C TRP A 198 12.84 -17.96 -9.67
N LEU A 199 13.89 -17.18 -9.38
CA LEU A 199 14.25 -16.03 -10.19
C LEU A 199 14.82 -16.53 -11.52
N PRO A 200 14.23 -16.17 -12.67
CA PRO A 200 14.76 -16.56 -13.97
C PRO A 200 16.14 -15.93 -14.20
N GLU A 201 16.89 -16.52 -15.12
CA GLU A 201 18.14 -15.94 -15.59
C GLU A 201 17.90 -14.55 -16.17
N TYR A 202 18.84 -13.64 -15.90
CA TYR A 202 18.78 -12.28 -16.43
C TYR A 202 19.13 -12.29 -17.91
N THR A 203 18.20 -11.89 -18.77
CA THR A 203 18.41 -11.81 -20.22
C THR A 203 17.92 -10.46 -20.75
N LYS A 204 18.19 -10.18 -22.03
CA LYS A 204 17.68 -8.98 -22.71
C LYS A 204 16.14 -8.91 -22.70
N ASP A 205 15.49 -10.07 -22.70
CA ASP A 205 14.02 -10.20 -22.70
C ASP A 205 13.44 -10.39 -21.28
N CYS A 206 14.27 -10.77 -20.31
CA CYS A 206 13.90 -10.99 -18.91
C CYS A 206 14.76 -10.13 -17.98
N ARG A 207 14.43 -8.84 -17.92
CA ARG A 207 15.19 -7.83 -17.19
C ARG A 207 14.62 -7.62 -15.79
N ILE A 208 15.08 -8.42 -14.84
CA ILE A 208 14.64 -8.36 -13.44
C ILE A 208 15.77 -7.86 -12.53
N LYS A 209 15.50 -6.84 -11.73
CA LYS A 209 16.45 -6.26 -10.75
C LYS A 209 15.80 -6.09 -9.38
N ARG A 210 16.59 -5.87 -8.32
CA ARG A 210 16.04 -5.50 -7.01
C ARG A 210 15.81 -4.00 -6.95
N CYS A 211 14.68 -3.56 -6.39
CA CYS A 211 14.49 -2.15 -6.06
C CYS A 211 15.60 -1.71 -5.08
N PRO A 212 16.29 -0.59 -5.33
CA PRO A 212 17.39 -0.18 -4.46
C PRO A 212 16.92 0.21 -3.05
N ARG A 213 15.69 0.71 -2.89
CA ARG A 213 15.14 1.11 -1.59
C ARG A 213 14.67 -0.07 -0.74
N CYS A 214 13.89 -0.98 -1.34
CA CYS A 214 13.22 -2.04 -0.57
C CYS A 214 13.71 -3.44 -0.91
N HIS A 215 14.44 -3.63 -2.01
CA HIS A 215 14.97 -4.90 -2.50
C HIS A 215 13.94 -5.90 -3.02
N ILE A 216 12.68 -5.50 -3.22
CA ILE A 216 11.72 -6.32 -3.97
C ILE A 216 12.18 -6.45 -5.43
N PHE A 217 11.97 -7.60 -6.05
CA PHE A 217 12.24 -7.77 -7.48
C PHE A 217 11.26 -6.92 -8.31
N VAL A 218 11.81 -6.22 -9.29
CA VAL A 218 11.09 -5.41 -10.26
C VAL A 218 11.49 -5.85 -11.66
N GLU A 219 10.53 -5.90 -12.56
CA GLU A 219 10.72 -6.22 -13.96
C GLU A 219 10.66 -4.93 -14.79
N HIS A 220 11.58 -4.78 -15.74
CA HIS A 220 11.60 -3.66 -16.68
C HIS A 220 10.96 -4.08 -18.00
N ARG A 221 9.80 -3.50 -18.32
CA ARG A 221 9.00 -3.83 -19.51
C ARG A 221 9.03 -2.77 -20.61
N GLU A 222 9.53 -1.57 -20.30
CA GLU A 222 9.50 -0.40 -21.18
C GLU A 222 10.92 0.03 -21.56
N ALA A 223 11.08 0.90 -22.56
CA ALA A 223 12.41 1.36 -22.97
C ALA A 223 13.03 2.38 -21.98
N CYS A 224 12.21 3.13 -21.24
CA CYS A 224 12.68 4.22 -20.38
C CYS A 224 13.40 3.69 -19.13
N ASN A 225 14.57 4.24 -18.82
CA ASN A 225 15.33 3.87 -17.61
C ASN A 225 14.66 4.32 -16.30
N HIS A 226 13.64 5.17 -16.33
CA HIS A 226 12.91 5.60 -15.13
C HIS A 226 12.02 4.46 -14.62
N MET A 227 12.27 4.02 -13.39
CA MET A 227 11.46 3.02 -12.70
C MET A 227 10.80 3.58 -11.46
N THR A 228 9.52 3.27 -11.29
CA THR A 228 8.79 3.48 -10.04
C THR A 228 8.49 2.14 -9.41
N CYS A 229 9.07 1.85 -8.24
CA CYS A 229 8.81 0.60 -7.53
C CYS A 229 7.35 0.50 -7.12
N SER A 230 6.62 -0.50 -7.62
CA SER A 230 5.21 -0.72 -7.27
C SER A 230 4.99 -0.85 -5.76
N PHE A 231 5.95 -1.43 -5.03
CA PHE A 231 5.85 -1.67 -3.59
C PHE A 231 6.13 -0.41 -2.73
N CYS A 232 7.31 0.22 -2.88
CA CYS A 232 7.73 1.32 -2.00
C CYS A 232 7.67 2.71 -2.63
N LYS A 233 7.21 2.80 -3.89
CA LYS A 233 7.09 4.03 -4.69
C LYS A 233 8.40 4.80 -4.87
N ALA A 234 9.54 4.15 -4.63
CA ALA A 234 10.85 4.68 -4.98
C ALA A 234 10.96 4.88 -6.49
N GLU A 235 11.37 6.07 -6.89
CA GLU A 235 11.72 6.39 -8.27
C GLU A 235 13.24 6.32 -8.43
N PHE A 236 13.72 5.50 -9.36
CA PHE A 236 15.14 5.24 -9.57
C PHE A 236 15.44 4.90 -11.03
N CYS A 237 16.72 4.99 -11.40
CA CYS A 237 17.18 4.53 -12.70
C CYS A 237 17.37 3.01 -12.70
N PHE A 238 16.75 2.29 -13.63
CA PHE A 238 16.88 0.83 -13.77
C PHE A 238 18.33 0.38 -14.04
N ILE A 239 19.14 1.24 -14.67
CA ILE A 239 20.53 0.92 -14.99
C ILE A 239 21.43 1.13 -13.78
N CYS A 240 21.50 2.37 -13.29
CA CYS A 240 22.50 2.74 -12.28
C CYS A 240 21.96 2.76 -10.85
N PHE A 241 20.71 2.37 -10.62
CA PHE A 241 20.06 2.27 -9.31
C PHE A 241 19.93 3.55 -8.49
N ARG A 242 20.53 4.68 -8.90
CA ARG A 242 20.42 5.98 -8.22
C ARG A 242 18.99 6.54 -8.27
N LYS A 243 18.62 7.32 -7.25
CA LYS A 243 17.35 8.04 -7.18
C LYS A 243 17.10 8.86 -8.45
N TRP A 244 15.90 8.72 -9.03
CA TRP A 244 15.53 9.46 -10.22
C TRP A 244 15.28 10.94 -9.87
N LYS A 245 15.89 11.82 -10.65
CA LYS A 245 15.67 13.28 -10.59
C LYS A 245 15.57 13.87 -12.00
N HIS A 246 16.42 13.37 -12.89
CA HIS A 246 16.50 13.71 -14.31
C HIS A 246 17.21 12.55 -15.01
N PHE A 247 17.35 12.64 -16.33
CA PHE A 247 18.08 11.67 -17.12
C PHE A 247 19.55 11.57 -16.68
N HIS A 248 20.08 10.34 -16.58
CA HIS A 248 21.47 10.09 -16.18
C HIS A 248 22.35 9.87 -17.42
N HIS A 249 23.17 10.86 -17.78
CA HIS A 249 24.00 10.84 -18.99
C HIS A 249 25.11 9.78 -19.02
N ASP A 250 25.48 9.24 -17.86
CA ASP A 250 26.41 8.11 -17.73
C ASP A 250 25.72 6.74 -17.91
N CYS A 251 24.41 6.72 -18.18
CA CYS A 251 23.65 5.51 -18.52
C CYS A 251 23.42 5.42 -20.04
N PRO A 252 23.43 4.20 -20.61
CA PRO A 252 22.94 4.00 -21.96
C PRO A 252 21.47 4.42 -22.07
N GLU A 253 21.11 5.03 -23.19
CA GLU A 253 19.74 5.46 -23.46
C GLU A 253 18.81 4.25 -23.66
N TYR A 254 19.32 3.18 -24.27
CA TYR A 254 18.60 1.94 -24.52
C TYR A 254 19.44 0.71 -24.13
N GLY A 255 18.77 -0.33 -23.64
CA GLY A 255 19.38 -1.60 -23.27
C GLY A 255 20.10 -1.58 -21.93
N ASP A 256 21.02 -2.52 -21.76
CA ASP A 256 21.87 -2.64 -20.57
C ASP A 256 23.35 -2.41 -20.93
N PRO A 257 24.16 -1.94 -19.97
CA PRO A 257 25.61 -2.03 -20.08
C PRO A 257 26.08 -3.49 -20.13
N GLU A 258 27.32 -3.70 -20.56
CA GLU A 258 27.96 -5.02 -20.48
C GLU A 258 28.30 -5.38 -19.03
N TYR A 259 28.05 -6.63 -18.65
CA TYR A 259 28.34 -7.18 -17.33
C TYR A 259 29.36 -8.32 -17.46
N ASP A 260 30.21 -8.47 -16.45
CA ASP A 260 31.13 -9.61 -16.31
C ASP A 260 30.41 -10.87 -15.77
N GLU A 261 31.19 -11.95 -15.58
CA GLU A 261 30.70 -13.24 -15.07
C GLU A 261 30.08 -13.11 -13.66
N ASP A 262 30.62 -12.21 -12.83
CA ASP A 262 30.12 -11.90 -11.49
C ASP A 262 28.92 -10.95 -11.49
N GLY A 263 28.53 -10.43 -12.67
CA GLY A 263 27.39 -9.55 -12.85
C GLY A 263 27.62 -8.08 -12.55
N PHE A 264 28.86 -7.64 -12.49
CA PHE A 264 29.23 -6.23 -12.38
C PHE A 264 29.40 -5.60 -13.75
N GLU A 265 28.98 -4.35 -13.88
CA GLU A 265 29.25 -3.57 -15.08
C GLU A 265 30.75 -3.52 -15.38
N VAL A 266 31.13 -3.77 -16.63
CA VAL A 266 32.52 -3.67 -17.10
C VAL A 266 32.99 -2.21 -17.13
N GLY A 267 32.05 -1.26 -17.25
CA GLY A 267 32.32 0.16 -17.27
C GLY A 267 32.75 0.75 -15.91
N LYS A 268 33.10 2.04 -15.91
CA LYS A 268 33.67 2.76 -14.75
C LYS A 268 32.82 2.74 -13.48
N ARG A 269 31.50 2.50 -13.59
CA ARG A 269 30.59 2.50 -12.43
C ARG A 269 30.71 1.21 -11.61
N GLY A 270 30.99 0.08 -12.26
CA GLY A 270 31.18 -1.21 -11.60
C GLY A 270 30.02 -1.62 -10.69
N LEU A 271 28.77 -1.40 -11.12
CA LEU A 271 27.57 -1.71 -10.36
C LEU A 271 27.09 -3.13 -10.65
N HIS A 272 26.66 -3.86 -9.63
CA HIS A 272 26.11 -5.19 -9.80
C HIS A 272 24.71 -5.13 -10.41
N ARG A 273 24.47 -5.90 -11.48
CA ARG A 273 23.24 -5.86 -12.28
C ARG A 273 21.97 -6.11 -11.49
N LEU A 274 22.03 -6.91 -10.42
CA LEU A 274 20.85 -7.31 -9.63
C LEU A 274 20.60 -6.39 -8.43
N THR A 275 21.67 -5.95 -7.77
CA THR A 275 21.60 -5.29 -6.46
C THR A 275 21.92 -3.80 -6.52
N GLY A 276 22.60 -3.34 -7.58
CA GLY A 276 23.09 -1.97 -7.70
C GLY A 276 24.29 -1.63 -6.82
N LEU A 277 24.82 -2.61 -6.07
CA LEU A 277 25.99 -2.39 -5.21
C LEU A 277 27.26 -2.30 -6.04
N THR A 278 28.21 -1.47 -5.60
CA THR A 278 29.57 -1.49 -6.16
C THR A 278 30.29 -2.79 -5.81
N ARG A 279 31.42 -3.07 -6.46
CA ARG A 279 32.30 -4.20 -6.06
C ARG A 279 32.75 -4.16 -4.60
N SER A 280 32.83 -2.96 -4.01
CA SER A 280 33.14 -2.77 -2.59
C SER A 280 31.91 -2.87 -1.67
N GLY A 281 30.73 -3.21 -2.21
CA GLY A 281 29.49 -3.37 -1.46
C GLY A 281 28.78 -2.05 -1.11
N TYR A 282 29.16 -0.93 -1.73
CA TYR A 282 28.54 0.37 -1.47
C TYR A 282 27.20 0.51 -2.20
N ASP A 283 26.19 1.03 -1.49
CA ASP A 283 24.86 1.34 -2.04
C ASP A 283 24.85 2.77 -2.61
N VAL A 284 24.46 2.90 -3.88
CA VAL A 284 24.47 4.16 -4.63
C VAL A 284 23.13 4.92 -4.59
N TYR A 285 22.11 4.38 -3.93
CA TYR A 285 20.75 4.93 -3.94
C TYR A 285 20.49 6.12 -3.00
#